data_AF-A0A924IEY4-F1
#
_entry.id   AF-A0A924IEY4-F1
#
_cell.length_a   1.000
_cell.length_b   1.000
_cell.length_c   1.000
_cell.angle_alpha   90.00
_cell.angle_beta   90.00
_cell.angle_gamma   90.00
#
_symmetry.space_group_name_H-M   'P 1'
#
loop_
_entity.id
_entity.type
_entity.pdbx_description
1 polymer ?
#
loop_
_entity_poly.entity_id
_entity_poly.type
_entity_poly.pdbx_seq_one_letter_code
_entity_poly.pdbx_strand_id
1 'polypeptide(L)'
;MKQIFLGCTALLLLMFACKFSYAQKTVQGLNDFLRSVQAGSKLPGFAVAVIKEDAIIFSGGYGFADKAKKNPYTIQTIQPVGSVSKTFIGLALMQAIEKGYFTLETPINEVLPFKIINPWFPNAVIKIKDLATHVSGLVDNNEMYEKAYSVGKKPAMELKDYLKAYYTEGGIFYSKSNFGNSEPGKKYNYSNVAAALAAYVIEIKAKTSFDKFTSAGIFTPLKMTDTHWFFDDARSLKYATLYEVNRQEEAIYKTLLNNDGSLKVYSCATYPDGSLRTSVADLSKYLIEMMKGYSGKSALISKTAFETLFKKQFTPDKLPA
;
A
#
# COMPACT_ATOMS: atom_id res chain seq x y z
N MET A 1 55.15 -20.99 -16.33
CA MET A 1 54.05 -20.64 -15.40
C MET A 1 53.58 -19.17 -15.47
N LYS A 2 54.43 -18.16 -15.73
CA LYS A 2 54.00 -16.74 -15.81
C LYS A 2 53.10 -16.38 -17.01
N GLN A 3 53.25 -17.05 -18.16
CA GLN A 3 52.46 -16.73 -19.38
C GLN A 3 51.01 -17.25 -19.36
N ILE A 4 50.75 -18.38 -18.67
CA ILE A 4 49.40 -18.95 -18.55
C ILE A 4 48.52 -18.08 -17.63
N PHE A 5 49.12 -17.44 -16.62
CA PHE A 5 48.41 -16.53 -15.70
C PHE A 5 47.95 -15.22 -16.36
N LEU A 6 48.69 -14.71 -17.36
CA LEU A 6 48.32 -13.50 -18.12
C LEU A 6 47.14 -13.74 -19.08
N GLY A 7 47.05 -14.93 -19.67
CA GLY A 7 45.96 -15.29 -20.59
C GLY A 7 44.60 -15.42 -19.89
N CYS A 8 44.57 -16.03 -18.70
CA CYS A 8 43.33 -16.15 -17.91
C CYS A 8 42.82 -14.80 -17.40
N THR A 9 43.70 -13.87 -17.03
CA THR A 9 43.30 -12.52 -16.57
C THR A 9 42.74 -11.66 -17.70
N ALA A 10 43.32 -11.73 -18.91
CA ALA A 10 42.79 -11.03 -20.08
C ALA A 10 41.40 -11.56 -20.52
N LEU A 11 41.19 -12.89 -20.48
CA LEU A 11 39.91 -13.51 -20.84
C LEU A 11 38.80 -13.17 -19.81
N LEU A 12 39.13 -13.12 -18.52
CA LEU A 12 38.24 -12.63 -17.46
C LEU A 12 37.88 -11.16 -17.68
N LEU A 13 38.86 -10.29 -17.95
CA LEU A 13 38.62 -8.86 -18.23
C LEU A 13 37.71 -8.63 -19.45
N LEU A 14 37.89 -9.41 -20.52
CA LEU A 14 37.03 -9.36 -21.71
C LEU A 14 35.60 -9.84 -21.43
N MET A 15 35.43 -10.92 -20.66
CA MET A 15 34.10 -11.38 -20.24
C MET A 15 33.40 -10.37 -19.32
N PHE A 16 34.15 -9.70 -18.43
CA PHE A 16 33.62 -8.61 -17.60
C PHE A 16 33.22 -7.39 -18.44
N ALA A 17 34.05 -6.96 -19.40
CA ALA A 17 33.75 -5.83 -20.28
C ALA A 17 32.51 -6.09 -21.18
N CYS A 18 32.35 -7.31 -21.68
CA CYS A 18 31.22 -7.68 -22.53
C CYS A 18 29.89 -7.71 -21.75
N LYS A 19 29.89 -8.23 -20.52
CA LYS A 19 28.72 -8.19 -19.62
C LYS A 19 28.35 -6.77 -19.20
N PHE A 20 29.35 -5.92 -18.96
CA PHE A 20 29.13 -4.52 -18.61
C PHE A 20 28.50 -3.74 -19.78
N SER A 21 28.98 -3.94 -21.00
CA SER A 21 28.40 -3.31 -22.20
C SER A 21 26.96 -3.76 -22.48
N TYR A 22 26.65 -5.04 -22.31
CA TYR A 22 25.29 -5.54 -22.49
C TYR A 22 24.32 -4.99 -21.42
N ALA A 23 24.72 -5.00 -20.15
CA ALA A 23 23.92 -4.42 -19.07
C ALA A 23 23.67 -2.92 -19.29
N GLN A 24 24.69 -2.16 -19.71
CA GLN A 24 24.56 -0.74 -20.03
C GLN A 24 23.60 -0.50 -21.21
N LYS A 25 23.63 -1.34 -22.25
CA LYS A 25 22.65 -1.28 -23.36
C LYS A 25 21.22 -1.56 -22.89
N THR A 26 21.01 -2.51 -21.98
CA THR A 26 19.67 -2.81 -21.45
C THR A 26 19.10 -1.69 -20.58
N VAL A 27 19.93 -1.04 -19.75
CA VAL A 27 19.54 0.11 -18.92
C VAL A 27 19.21 1.32 -19.79
N GLN A 28 20.02 1.59 -20.81
CA GLN A 28 19.77 2.68 -21.75
C GLN A 28 18.46 2.44 -22.52
N GLY A 29 18.25 1.22 -23.04
CA GLY A 29 17.01 0.86 -23.73
C GLY A 29 15.76 1.01 -22.86
N LEU A 30 15.83 0.61 -21.58
CA LEU A 30 14.74 0.84 -20.63
C LEU A 30 14.49 2.33 -20.38
N ASN A 31 15.54 3.13 -20.22
CA ASN A 31 15.41 4.56 -20.00
C ASN A 31 14.76 5.27 -21.20
N ASP A 32 15.18 4.93 -22.41
CA ASP A 32 14.62 5.50 -23.64
C ASP A 32 13.16 5.07 -23.82
N PHE A 33 12.83 3.82 -23.52
CA PHE A 33 11.45 3.35 -23.48
C PHE A 33 10.60 4.15 -22.49
N LEU A 34 11.05 4.33 -21.25
CA LEU A 34 10.30 5.09 -20.24
C LEU A 34 10.15 6.57 -20.61
N ARG A 35 11.14 7.18 -21.28
CA ARG A 35 10.99 8.52 -21.86
C ARG A 35 9.92 8.54 -22.94
N SER A 36 9.87 7.53 -23.81
CA SER A 36 8.83 7.43 -24.84
C SER A 36 7.42 7.28 -24.24
N VAL A 37 7.29 6.51 -23.16
CA VAL A 37 6.04 6.37 -22.40
C VAL A 37 5.63 7.71 -21.79
N GLN A 38 6.56 8.46 -21.20
CA GLN A 38 6.27 9.78 -20.65
C GLN A 38 5.82 10.75 -21.75
N ALA A 39 6.53 10.80 -22.89
CA ALA A 39 6.21 11.69 -24.00
C ALA A 39 4.88 11.34 -24.69
N GLY A 40 4.53 10.05 -24.75
CA GLY A 40 3.31 9.55 -25.41
C GLY A 40 2.08 9.42 -24.51
N SER A 41 2.18 9.74 -23.21
CA SER A 41 1.07 9.56 -22.25
C SER A 41 0.53 10.89 -21.73
N LYS A 42 -0.64 10.84 -21.08
CA LYS A 42 -1.21 11.98 -20.34
C LYS A 42 -0.65 12.10 -18.91
N LEU A 43 0.33 11.26 -18.54
CA LEU A 43 0.91 11.27 -17.20
C LEU A 43 1.80 12.52 -17.04
N PRO A 44 1.53 13.37 -16.03
CA PRO A 44 2.40 14.52 -15.74
C PRO A 44 3.84 14.11 -15.48
N GLY A 45 4.02 13.04 -14.72
CA GLY A 45 5.31 12.44 -14.40
C GLY A 45 5.12 11.17 -13.57
N PHE A 46 6.20 10.40 -13.44
CA PHE A 46 6.26 9.18 -12.66
C PHE A 46 7.72 8.84 -12.33
N ALA A 47 7.91 7.88 -11.41
CA ALA A 47 9.21 7.30 -11.15
C ALA A 47 9.14 5.77 -11.20
N VAL A 48 10.26 5.14 -11.55
CA VAL A 48 10.40 3.69 -11.68
C VAL A 48 11.66 3.26 -10.94
N ALA A 49 11.60 2.11 -10.28
CA ALA A 49 12.77 1.36 -9.84
C ALA A 49 12.61 -0.11 -10.22
N VAL A 50 13.71 -0.75 -10.63
CA VAL A 50 13.79 -2.20 -10.86
C VAL A 50 14.74 -2.78 -9.84
N ILE A 51 14.27 -3.81 -9.14
CA ILE A 51 14.99 -4.45 -8.06
C ILE A 51 15.29 -5.88 -8.48
N LYS A 52 16.52 -6.30 -8.30
CA LYS A 52 16.95 -7.69 -8.47
C LYS A 52 17.66 -8.12 -7.20
N GLU A 53 17.16 -9.22 -6.62
CA GLU A 53 17.64 -9.74 -5.33
C GLU A 53 17.51 -8.68 -4.23
N ASP A 54 18.61 -8.08 -3.78
CA ASP A 54 18.63 -7.06 -2.74
C ASP A 54 19.11 -5.69 -3.22
N ALA A 55 19.24 -5.50 -4.54
CA ALA A 55 19.78 -4.29 -5.14
C ALA A 55 18.82 -3.64 -6.15
N ILE A 56 18.80 -2.31 -6.14
CA ILE A 56 18.20 -1.51 -7.20
C ILE A 56 19.15 -1.52 -8.39
N ILE A 57 18.73 -2.14 -9.49
CA ILE A 57 19.53 -2.23 -10.74
C ILE A 57 19.19 -1.12 -11.73
N PHE A 58 18.08 -0.41 -11.49
CA PHE A 58 17.64 0.73 -12.27
C PHE A 58 16.73 1.61 -11.42
N SER A 59 16.86 2.93 -11.54
CA SER A 59 15.87 3.86 -10.99
C SER A 59 15.89 5.18 -11.76
N GLY A 60 14.72 5.74 -12.03
CA GLY A 60 14.59 6.97 -12.80
C GLY A 60 13.28 7.70 -12.54
N GLY A 61 13.31 9.02 -12.65
CA GLY A 61 12.14 9.89 -12.63
C GLY A 61 11.92 10.54 -14.00
N TYR A 62 10.65 10.69 -14.39
CA TYR A 62 10.24 11.13 -15.72
C TYR A 62 9.12 12.16 -15.61
N GLY A 63 9.17 13.22 -16.41
CA GLY A 63 8.16 14.28 -16.41
C GLY A 63 8.24 15.17 -15.16
N PHE A 64 7.08 15.65 -14.71
CA PHE A 64 6.94 16.66 -13.67
C PHE A 64 6.15 16.17 -12.47
N ALA A 65 6.66 16.43 -11.27
CA ALA A 65 5.93 16.31 -10.01
C ALA A 65 4.87 17.43 -9.86
N ASP A 66 5.09 18.58 -10.50
CA ASP A 66 4.13 19.67 -10.60
C ASP A 66 4.24 20.28 -12.01
N LYS A 67 3.18 20.18 -12.81
CA LYS A 67 3.16 20.69 -14.19
C LYS A 67 3.27 22.21 -14.26
N ALA A 68 2.63 22.92 -13.33
CA ALA A 68 2.57 24.38 -13.36
C ALA A 68 3.93 24.98 -12.98
N LYS A 69 4.56 24.42 -11.95
CA LYS A 69 5.90 24.85 -11.49
C LYS A 69 7.04 24.22 -12.26
N LYS A 70 6.76 23.21 -13.09
CA LYS A 70 7.76 22.41 -13.83
C LYS A 70 8.79 21.75 -12.90
N ASN A 71 8.37 21.37 -11.69
CA ASN A 71 9.23 20.63 -10.77
C ASN A 71 9.45 19.21 -11.32
N PRO A 72 10.69 18.72 -11.45
CA PRO A 72 10.95 17.41 -12.01
C PRO A 72 10.38 16.30 -11.11
N TYR A 73 9.85 15.24 -11.72
CA TYR A 73 9.51 14.03 -10.99
C TYR A 73 10.79 13.23 -10.70
N THR A 74 11.01 12.87 -9.44
CA THR A 74 12.20 12.11 -9.00
C THR A 74 11.80 10.86 -8.24
N ILE A 75 12.76 9.97 -7.99
CA ILE A 75 12.52 8.79 -7.15
C ILE A 75 12.27 9.15 -5.68
N GLN A 76 12.55 10.39 -5.26
CA GLN A 76 12.22 10.94 -3.94
C GLN A 76 10.87 11.68 -3.89
N THR A 77 10.20 11.86 -5.03
CA THR A 77 8.89 12.52 -5.07
C THR A 77 7.86 11.68 -4.32
N ILE A 78 7.16 12.32 -3.38
CA ILE A 78 6.19 11.69 -2.48
C ILE A 78 4.80 11.79 -3.09
N GLN A 79 4.08 10.66 -3.15
CA GLN A 79 2.69 10.60 -3.57
C GLN A 79 1.91 9.55 -2.78
N PRO A 80 0.57 9.64 -2.68
CA PRO A 80 -0.22 8.51 -2.21
C PRO A 80 -0.11 7.33 -3.18
N VAL A 81 0.00 6.11 -2.65
CA VAL A 81 0.14 4.88 -3.47
C VAL A 81 -1.12 4.04 -3.55
N GLY A 82 -2.25 4.56 -3.06
CA GLY A 82 -3.53 3.86 -3.12
C GLY A 82 -3.46 2.49 -2.46
N SER A 83 -4.11 1.49 -3.08
CA SER A 83 -4.25 0.13 -2.53
C SER A 83 -2.94 -0.61 -2.23
N VAL A 84 -1.79 -0.14 -2.72
CA VAL A 84 -0.47 -0.65 -2.26
C VAL A 84 -0.34 -0.53 -0.74
N SER A 85 -0.99 0.46 -0.12
CA SER A 85 -1.09 0.64 1.33
C SER A 85 -1.49 -0.64 2.08
N LYS A 86 -2.37 -1.47 1.50
CA LYS A 86 -2.87 -2.69 2.16
C LYS A 86 -1.79 -3.77 2.35
N THR A 87 -0.71 -3.73 1.57
CA THR A 87 0.45 -4.62 1.78
C THR A 87 1.12 -4.35 3.13
N PHE A 88 1.11 -3.09 3.59
CA PHE A 88 1.61 -2.70 4.91
C PHE A 88 0.67 -3.15 6.03
N ILE A 89 -0.64 -3.22 5.79
CA ILE A 89 -1.59 -3.84 6.74
C ILE A 89 -1.26 -5.33 6.91
N GLY A 90 -1.02 -6.05 5.82
CA GLY A 90 -0.64 -7.47 5.87
C GLY A 90 0.62 -7.71 6.71
N LEU A 91 1.68 -6.92 6.48
CA LEU A 91 2.90 -7.00 7.29
C LEU A 91 2.66 -6.62 8.76
N ALA A 92 1.89 -5.56 9.02
CA ALA A 92 1.59 -5.10 10.37
C ALA A 92 0.73 -6.12 11.15
N LEU A 93 -0.19 -6.82 10.48
CA LEU A 93 -0.94 -7.94 11.08
C LEU A 93 -0.01 -9.05 11.52
N MET A 94 1.01 -9.40 10.71
CA MET A 94 2.00 -10.39 11.12
C MET A 94 2.79 -9.94 12.34
N GLN A 95 3.24 -8.68 12.37
CA GLN A 95 3.90 -8.11 13.56
C GLN A 95 3.01 -8.14 14.81
N ALA A 96 1.71 -7.88 14.66
CA ALA A 96 0.75 -7.94 15.76
C ALA A 96 0.55 -9.38 16.26
N ILE A 97 0.49 -10.37 15.36
CA ILE A 97 0.39 -11.79 15.70
C ILE A 97 1.63 -12.28 16.44
N GLU A 98 2.83 -11.90 16.01
CA GLU A 98 4.09 -12.26 16.70
C GLU A 98 4.17 -11.66 18.11
N LYS A 99 3.57 -10.50 18.32
CA LYS A 99 3.44 -9.87 19.64
C LYS A 99 2.36 -10.54 20.52
N GLY A 100 1.69 -11.58 20.04
CA GLY A 100 0.66 -12.31 20.77
C GLY A 100 -0.64 -11.54 20.95
N TYR A 101 -0.89 -10.50 20.14
CA TYR A 101 -2.09 -9.66 20.29
C TYR A 101 -3.38 -10.39 19.90
N PHE A 102 -3.31 -11.24 18.87
CA PHE A 102 -4.38 -12.08 18.36
C PHE A 102 -3.79 -13.10 17.38
N THR A 103 -4.65 -13.98 16.84
CA THR A 103 -4.32 -14.88 15.73
C THR A 103 -5.19 -14.56 14.51
N LEU A 104 -4.86 -15.14 13.36
CA LEU A 104 -5.71 -15.07 12.16
C LEU A 104 -7.11 -15.65 12.37
N GLU A 105 -7.28 -16.58 13.32
CA GLU A 105 -8.57 -17.20 13.64
C GLU A 105 -9.37 -16.44 14.70
N THR A 106 -8.78 -15.42 15.34
CA THR A 106 -9.45 -14.63 16.37
C THR A 106 -10.68 -13.93 15.78
N PRO A 107 -11.87 -14.10 16.39
CA PRO A 107 -13.06 -13.34 16.02
C PRO A 107 -12.84 -11.82 16.22
N ILE A 108 -13.22 -11.01 15.23
CA ILE A 108 -13.00 -9.55 15.31
C ILE A 108 -13.74 -8.92 16.49
N ASN A 109 -14.92 -9.45 16.84
CA ASN A 109 -15.76 -8.97 17.93
C ASN A 109 -15.23 -9.30 19.33
N GLU A 110 -14.17 -10.12 19.45
CA GLU A 110 -13.41 -10.29 20.70
C GLU A 110 -12.35 -9.18 20.89
N VAL A 111 -11.96 -8.52 19.81
CA VAL A 111 -10.96 -7.45 19.82
C VAL A 111 -11.64 -6.07 19.85
N LEU A 112 -12.68 -5.88 19.06
CA LEU A 112 -13.31 -4.57 18.86
C LEU A 112 -14.07 -4.06 20.10
N PRO A 113 -14.07 -2.73 20.34
CA PRO A 113 -14.84 -2.13 21.43
C PRO A 113 -16.33 -1.94 21.10
N PHE A 114 -16.78 -2.36 19.92
CA PHE A 114 -18.17 -2.41 19.48
C PHE A 114 -18.41 -3.69 18.68
N LYS A 115 -19.67 -4.08 18.51
CA LYS A 115 -20.04 -5.29 17.77
C LYS A 115 -20.36 -4.95 16.33
N ILE A 116 -19.78 -5.73 15.41
CA ILE A 116 -20.14 -5.74 14.00
C ILE A 116 -20.95 -7.01 13.75
N ILE A 117 -22.20 -6.84 13.33
CA ILE A 117 -23.13 -7.95 13.07
C ILE A 117 -23.60 -7.81 11.63
N ASN A 118 -23.35 -8.82 10.81
CA ASN A 118 -23.89 -8.85 9.46
C ASN A 118 -25.41 -9.13 9.55
N PRO A 119 -26.30 -8.22 9.12
CA PRO A 119 -27.74 -8.40 9.24
C PRO A 119 -28.29 -9.57 8.41
N TRP A 120 -27.55 -10.04 7.41
CA TRP A 120 -27.90 -11.22 6.61
C TRP A 120 -27.49 -12.54 7.28
N PHE A 121 -26.47 -12.50 8.15
CA PHE A 121 -25.91 -13.65 8.86
C PHE A 121 -25.58 -13.27 10.31
N PRO A 122 -26.59 -13.02 11.17
CA PRO A 122 -26.38 -12.44 12.50
C PRO A 122 -25.55 -13.33 13.45
N ASN A 123 -25.52 -14.63 13.19
CA ASN A 123 -24.77 -15.61 13.99
C ASN A 123 -23.38 -15.93 13.42
N ALA A 124 -23.02 -15.39 12.25
CA ALA A 124 -21.75 -15.70 11.62
C ALA A 124 -20.58 -15.00 12.34
N VAL A 125 -19.46 -15.71 12.43
CA VAL A 125 -18.24 -15.21 13.05
C VAL A 125 -17.30 -14.69 11.97
N ILE A 126 -16.99 -13.40 12.02
CA ILE A 126 -15.96 -12.78 11.16
C ILE A 126 -14.62 -12.86 11.91
N LYS A 127 -13.60 -13.42 11.26
CA LYS A 127 -12.24 -13.58 11.80
C LYS A 127 -11.29 -12.54 11.20
N ILE A 128 -10.15 -12.33 11.85
CA ILE A 128 -9.12 -11.40 11.37
C ILE A 128 -8.64 -11.78 9.96
N LYS A 129 -8.47 -13.07 9.66
CA LYS A 129 -8.10 -13.52 8.31
C LYS A 129 -9.12 -13.12 7.25
N ASP A 130 -10.41 -13.12 7.59
CA ASP A 130 -11.46 -12.85 6.61
C ASP A 130 -11.42 -11.39 6.15
N LEU A 131 -11.00 -10.47 7.04
CA LEU A 131 -10.71 -9.08 6.69
C LEU A 131 -9.48 -8.99 5.77
N ALA A 132 -8.38 -9.66 6.14
CA ALA A 132 -7.12 -9.62 5.42
C ALA A 132 -7.20 -10.25 4.02
N THR A 133 -8.15 -11.16 3.81
CA THR A 133 -8.31 -11.89 2.54
C THR A 133 -9.60 -11.52 1.80
N HIS A 134 -10.27 -10.43 2.19
CA HIS A 134 -11.47 -9.90 1.51
C HIS A 134 -12.63 -10.91 1.37
N VAL A 135 -12.86 -11.73 2.41
CA VAL A 135 -13.99 -12.69 2.45
C VAL A 135 -14.86 -12.51 3.68
N SER A 136 -14.74 -11.40 4.40
CA SER A 136 -15.46 -11.15 5.66
C SER A 136 -16.98 -11.01 5.55
N GLY A 137 -17.52 -10.92 4.33
CA GLY A 137 -18.92 -10.53 4.12
C GLY A 137 -19.18 -9.05 4.45
N LEU A 138 -18.15 -8.25 4.70
CA LEU A 138 -18.22 -6.79 4.76
C LEU A 138 -17.88 -6.23 3.37
N VAL A 139 -18.68 -5.30 2.87
CA VAL A 139 -18.50 -4.74 1.53
C VAL A 139 -18.51 -3.22 1.57
N ASP A 140 -17.94 -2.61 0.53
CA ASP A 140 -17.94 -1.16 0.39
C ASP A 140 -19.29 -0.69 -0.16
N ASN A 141 -19.97 0.14 0.61
CA ASN A 141 -21.06 0.97 0.14
C ASN A 141 -20.44 2.28 -0.34
N ASN A 142 -20.29 2.42 -1.67
CA ASN A 142 -19.56 3.55 -2.27
C ASN A 142 -20.04 4.92 -1.76
N GLU A 143 -21.36 5.11 -1.60
CA GLU A 143 -21.90 6.39 -1.13
C GLU A 143 -21.39 6.75 0.28
N MET A 144 -21.37 5.77 1.19
CA MET A 144 -20.89 5.95 2.56
C MET A 144 -19.36 5.95 2.64
N TYR A 145 -18.70 5.15 1.80
CA TYR A 145 -17.25 5.10 1.68
C TYR A 145 -16.67 6.45 1.25
N GLU A 146 -17.29 7.10 0.26
CA GLU A 146 -16.89 8.44 -0.18
C GLU A 146 -16.97 9.48 0.93
N LYS A 147 -17.85 9.31 1.94
CA LYS A 147 -17.91 10.19 3.13
C LYS A 147 -16.71 10.06 4.05
N ALA A 148 -15.85 9.05 3.88
CA ALA A 148 -14.60 8.96 4.61
C ALA A 148 -13.60 10.04 4.16
N TYR A 149 -13.74 10.56 2.94
CA TYR A 149 -12.81 11.53 2.37
C TYR A 149 -13.15 12.96 2.78
N SER A 150 -12.11 13.74 3.03
CA SER A 150 -12.23 15.17 3.34
C SER A 150 -11.08 15.96 2.73
N VAL A 151 -11.38 17.17 2.25
CA VAL A 151 -10.36 18.14 1.87
C VAL A 151 -9.58 18.54 3.13
N GLY A 152 -8.26 18.55 3.02
CA GLY A 152 -7.36 18.89 4.12
C GLY A 152 -6.32 17.81 4.40
N LYS A 153 -5.37 18.18 5.25
CA LYS A 153 -4.18 17.39 5.59
C LYS A 153 -4.46 16.23 6.55
N LYS A 154 -5.55 16.31 7.30
CA LYS A 154 -6.01 15.31 8.28
C LYS A 154 -7.48 14.98 8.05
N PRO A 155 -7.89 13.72 8.31
CA PRO A 155 -9.28 13.31 8.19
C PRO A 155 -10.19 14.15 9.07
N ALA A 156 -11.41 14.44 8.59
CA ALA A 156 -12.44 15.09 9.39
C ALA A 156 -13.00 14.20 10.52
N MET A 157 -12.76 12.89 10.47
CA MET A 157 -13.19 11.91 11.44
C MET A 157 -12.07 10.89 11.69
N GLU A 158 -11.88 10.50 12.94
CA GLU A 158 -10.92 9.47 13.32
C GLU A 158 -11.37 8.09 12.80
N LEU A 159 -10.40 7.20 12.52
CA LEU A 159 -10.66 5.85 12.00
C LEU A 159 -11.69 5.08 12.85
N LYS A 160 -11.54 5.14 14.18
CA LYS A 160 -12.44 4.47 15.13
C LYS A 160 -13.89 4.95 15.00
N ASP A 161 -14.08 6.25 14.83
CA ASP A 161 -15.38 6.89 14.88
C ASP A 161 -16.11 6.62 13.56
N TYR A 162 -15.37 6.65 12.45
CA TYR A 162 -15.88 6.25 11.13
C TYR A 162 -16.31 4.79 11.11
N LEU A 163 -15.46 3.86 11.54
CA LEU A 163 -15.78 2.43 11.56
C LEU A 163 -16.98 2.11 12.46
N LYS A 164 -17.08 2.77 13.63
CA LYS A 164 -18.24 2.63 14.52
C LYS A 164 -19.50 3.15 13.85
N ALA A 165 -19.47 4.34 13.25
CA ALA A 165 -20.60 4.94 12.54
C ALA A 165 -21.04 4.14 11.30
N TYR A 166 -20.11 3.41 10.66
CA TYR A 166 -20.35 2.63 9.45
C TYR A 166 -20.90 1.22 9.74
N TYR A 167 -20.45 0.56 10.81
CA TYR A 167 -20.82 -0.85 11.07
C TYR A 167 -21.77 -1.07 12.26
N THR A 168 -22.03 -0.06 13.09
CA THR A 168 -22.95 -0.20 14.23
C THR A 168 -24.36 0.23 13.82
N GLU A 169 -25.36 -0.59 14.11
CA GLU A 169 -26.77 -0.26 13.88
C GLU A 169 -27.13 1.09 14.53
N GLY A 170 -27.82 1.96 13.78
CA GLY A 170 -28.13 3.33 14.19
C GLY A 170 -26.98 4.34 13.99
N GLY A 171 -25.80 3.90 13.51
CA GLY A 171 -24.72 4.79 13.11
C GLY A 171 -25.07 5.63 11.88
N ILE A 172 -24.52 6.85 11.78
CA ILE A 172 -24.86 7.79 10.70
C ILE A 172 -24.46 7.34 9.30
N PHE A 173 -23.55 6.36 9.19
CA PHE A 173 -23.13 5.76 7.92
C PHE A 173 -23.54 4.29 7.80
N TYR A 174 -24.37 3.81 8.73
CA TYR A 174 -24.82 2.44 8.75
C TYR A 174 -25.87 2.20 7.66
N SER A 175 -25.67 1.13 6.89
CA SER A 175 -26.64 0.63 5.93
C SER A 175 -26.48 -0.88 5.79
N LYS A 176 -27.57 -1.59 5.48
CA LYS A 176 -27.49 -3.03 5.12
C LYS A 176 -26.59 -3.27 3.90
N SER A 177 -26.43 -2.28 3.03
CA SER A 177 -25.52 -2.32 1.87
C SER A 177 -24.04 -2.27 2.26
N ASN A 178 -23.71 -2.03 3.53
CA ASN A 178 -22.34 -2.14 4.05
C ASN A 178 -21.93 -3.62 4.27
N PHE A 179 -22.87 -4.55 4.07
CA PHE A 179 -22.72 -5.98 4.30
C PHE A 179 -23.13 -6.77 3.07
N GLY A 180 -22.29 -7.75 2.70
CA GLY A 180 -22.60 -8.73 1.66
C GLY A 180 -23.63 -9.74 2.14
N ASN A 181 -24.41 -10.26 1.18
CA ASN A 181 -25.39 -11.32 1.39
C ASN A 181 -24.78 -12.74 1.26
N SER A 182 -23.50 -12.89 1.62
CA SER A 182 -22.83 -14.19 1.70
C SER A 182 -22.17 -14.34 3.05
N GLU A 183 -22.17 -15.57 3.58
CA GLU A 183 -21.54 -15.88 4.86
C GLU A 183 -20.02 -15.57 4.80
N PRO A 184 -19.40 -15.07 5.88
CA PRO A 184 -17.95 -14.89 5.97
C PRO A 184 -17.17 -16.16 5.56
N GLY A 185 -16.13 -15.97 4.76
CA GLY A 185 -15.31 -17.04 4.18
C GLY A 185 -15.88 -17.64 2.89
N LYS A 186 -17.11 -17.32 2.48
CA LYS A 186 -17.78 -17.96 1.32
C LYS A 186 -17.73 -17.17 0.02
N LYS A 187 -17.48 -15.86 0.08
CA LYS A 187 -17.41 -15.01 -1.11
C LYS A 187 -16.31 -13.97 -1.01
N TYR A 188 -15.51 -13.86 -2.05
CA TYR A 188 -14.52 -12.79 -2.21
C TYR A 188 -15.22 -11.50 -2.63
N ASN A 189 -15.04 -10.45 -1.84
CA ASN A 189 -15.43 -9.08 -2.17
C ASN A 189 -14.34 -8.14 -1.67
N TYR A 190 -13.64 -7.50 -2.61
CA TYR A 190 -12.69 -6.45 -2.27
C TYR A 190 -13.40 -5.34 -1.49
N SER A 191 -12.85 -4.98 -0.32
CA SER A 191 -13.40 -3.94 0.55
C SER A 191 -12.29 -3.13 1.19
N ASN A 192 -12.34 -1.83 0.96
CA ASN A 192 -11.46 -0.84 1.55
C ASN A 192 -11.77 -0.66 3.04
N VAL A 193 -13.06 -0.58 3.41
CA VAL A 193 -13.47 -0.36 4.80
C VAL A 193 -13.13 -1.57 5.66
N ALA A 194 -13.27 -2.80 5.13
CA ALA A 194 -12.86 -4.02 5.83
C ALA A 194 -11.32 -4.09 6.01
N ALA A 195 -10.54 -3.63 5.03
CA ALA A 195 -9.09 -3.54 5.17
C ALA A 195 -8.69 -2.50 6.23
N ALA A 196 -9.35 -1.33 6.28
CA ALA A 196 -9.13 -0.35 7.33
C ALA A 196 -9.51 -0.88 8.72
N LEU A 197 -10.57 -1.71 8.81
CA LEU A 197 -10.92 -2.43 10.02
C LEU A 197 -9.82 -3.42 10.46
N ALA A 198 -9.13 -4.08 9.51
CA ALA A 198 -7.98 -4.94 9.81
C ALA A 198 -6.80 -4.16 10.40
N ALA A 199 -6.60 -2.91 9.99
CA ALA A 199 -5.65 -2.02 10.64
C ALA A 199 -6.14 -1.58 12.03
N TYR A 200 -7.43 -1.32 12.20
CA TYR A 200 -8.01 -0.89 13.47
C TYR A 200 -7.92 -1.94 14.58
N VAL A 201 -8.08 -3.24 14.27
CA VAL A 201 -7.88 -4.30 15.27
C VAL A 201 -6.45 -4.31 15.85
N ILE A 202 -5.45 -3.87 15.06
CA ILE A 202 -4.08 -3.66 15.55
C ILE A 202 -4.05 -2.50 16.54
N GLU A 203 -4.68 -1.36 16.21
CA GLU A 203 -4.68 -0.18 17.09
C GLU A 203 -5.20 -0.51 18.50
N ILE A 204 -6.28 -1.29 18.57
CA ILE A 204 -6.91 -1.68 19.83
C ILE A 204 -5.95 -2.48 20.71
N LYS A 205 -5.30 -3.51 20.16
CA LYS A 205 -4.43 -4.38 20.96
C LYS A 205 -3.07 -3.75 21.22
N ALA A 206 -2.52 -3.01 20.25
CA ALA A 206 -1.24 -2.32 20.38
C ALA A 206 -1.35 -1.05 21.25
N LYS A 207 -2.57 -0.55 21.51
CA LYS A 207 -2.84 0.70 22.24
C LYS A 207 -2.08 1.90 21.67
N THR A 208 -1.92 1.91 20.35
CA THR A 208 -1.27 2.98 19.59
C THR A 208 -1.96 3.08 18.24
N SER A 209 -1.96 4.27 17.63
CA SER A 209 -2.54 4.45 16.31
C SER A 209 -1.73 3.69 15.25
N PHE A 210 -2.37 3.29 14.15
CA PHE A 210 -1.79 2.44 13.13
C PHE A 210 -0.64 3.14 12.39
N ASP A 211 -0.73 4.46 12.24
CA ASP A 211 0.36 5.29 11.74
C ASP A 211 1.63 5.17 12.60
N LYS A 212 1.49 5.24 13.93
CA LYS A 212 2.60 5.07 14.87
C LYS A 212 3.10 3.63 14.89
N PHE A 213 2.20 2.64 14.84
CA PHE A 213 2.56 1.22 14.83
C PHE A 213 3.45 0.88 13.64
N THR A 214 3.02 1.26 12.43
CA THR A 214 3.78 1.06 11.19
C THR A 214 5.03 1.92 11.10
N SER A 215 5.02 3.15 11.63
CA SER A 215 6.22 3.99 11.72
C SER A 215 7.32 3.34 12.56
N ALA A 216 6.98 2.81 13.75
CA ALA A 216 7.91 2.14 14.63
C ALA A 216 8.31 0.74 14.12
N GLY A 217 7.36 -0.02 13.56
CA GLY A 217 7.55 -1.41 13.17
C GLY A 217 8.10 -1.62 11.75
N ILE A 218 7.90 -0.67 10.84
CA ILE A 218 8.21 -0.84 9.41
C ILE A 218 9.05 0.33 8.90
N PHE A 219 8.56 1.57 9.00
CA PHE A 219 9.20 2.69 8.32
C PHE A 219 10.56 3.04 8.93
N THR A 220 10.64 3.14 10.26
CA THR A 220 11.89 3.46 10.96
C THR A 220 12.96 2.38 10.77
N PRO A 221 12.66 1.07 11.00
CA PRO A 221 13.64 0.01 10.76
C PRO A 221 14.14 -0.06 9.32
N LEU A 222 13.26 0.18 8.34
CA LEU A 222 13.62 0.19 6.92
C LEU A 222 14.18 1.54 6.44
N LYS A 223 14.31 2.55 7.32
CA LYS A 223 14.76 3.91 6.99
C LYS A 223 13.94 4.54 5.87
N MET A 224 12.63 4.34 5.88
CA MET A 224 11.67 4.92 4.93
C MET A 224 11.27 6.33 5.39
N THR A 225 12.19 7.29 5.25
CA THR A 225 12.08 8.65 5.83
C THR A 225 11.10 9.57 5.11
N ASP A 226 10.66 9.21 3.90
CA ASP A 226 9.69 9.92 3.07
C ASP A 226 8.34 9.17 3.03
N THR A 227 8.11 8.25 3.98
CA THR A 227 6.90 7.42 4.09
C THR A 227 6.10 7.69 5.35
N HIS A 228 4.81 7.96 5.19
CA HIS A 228 3.93 8.42 6.27
C HIS A 228 2.45 8.41 5.81
N TRP A 229 1.51 8.33 6.76
CA TRP A 229 0.09 8.14 6.46
C TRP A 229 -0.69 9.43 6.22
N PHE A 230 -0.30 10.52 6.87
CA PHE A 230 -0.97 11.82 6.77
C PHE A 230 -0.12 12.81 5.98
N PHE A 231 -0.69 13.94 5.57
CA PHE A 231 0.15 14.97 4.96
C PHE A 231 1.09 15.57 6.02
N ASP A 232 2.32 15.87 5.61
CA ASP A 232 3.37 16.43 6.45
C ASP A 232 3.98 17.68 5.80
N ASP A 233 3.86 18.79 6.49
CA ASP A 233 4.31 20.10 6.03
C ASP A 233 5.83 20.21 5.93
N ALA A 234 6.57 19.49 6.77
CA ALA A 234 8.03 19.49 6.73
C ALA A 234 8.59 18.90 5.42
N ARG A 235 7.77 18.10 4.71
CA ARG A 235 8.09 17.47 3.43
C ARG A 235 7.36 18.09 2.24
N SER A 236 6.68 19.23 2.44
CA SER A 236 5.81 19.87 1.43
C SER A 236 6.47 20.02 0.05
N LEU A 237 7.77 20.34 -0.02
CA LEU A 237 8.52 20.48 -1.27
C LEU A 237 8.76 19.17 -2.04
N LYS A 238 8.59 18.01 -1.39
CA LYS A 238 8.78 16.70 -2.02
C LYS A 238 7.50 16.10 -2.62
N TYR A 239 6.33 16.66 -2.33
CA TYR A 239 5.08 16.07 -2.83
C TYR A 239 4.88 16.32 -4.32
N ALA A 240 4.37 15.30 -5.00
CA ALA A 240 3.72 15.50 -6.29
C ALA A 240 2.40 16.24 -6.11
N THR A 241 2.12 17.17 -7.01
CA THR A 241 0.77 17.64 -7.27
C THR A 241 0.02 16.52 -7.99
N LEU A 242 -1.11 16.09 -7.44
CA LEU A 242 -1.92 15.02 -8.02
C LEU A 242 -2.87 15.60 -9.06
N TYR A 243 -3.21 14.82 -10.08
CA TYR A 243 -4.08 15.23 -11.17
C TYR A 243 -5.09 14.11 -11.46
N GLU A 244 -6.33 14.47 -11.77
CA GLU A 244 -7.35 13.54 -12.26
C GLU A 244 -7.83 14.00 -13.64
N VAL A 245 -7.76 13.10 -14.61
CA VAL A 245 -7.95 13.41 -16.04
C VAL A 245 -9.16 12.68 -16.62
N ASN A 246 -9.53 11.52 -16.07
CA ASN A 246 -10.49 10.61 -16.70
C ASN A 246 -11.78 10.47 -15.89
N ARG A 247 -11.78 10.79 -14.59
CA ARG A 247 -12.90 10.55 -13.66
C ARG A 247 -13.50 11.82 -13.08
N GLN A 248 -13.37 12.93 -13.78
CA GLN A 248 -13.77 14.24 -13.27
C GLN A 248 -15.28 14.35 -12.96
N GLU A 249 -16.10 13.47 -13.56
CA GLU A 249 -17.55 13.44 -13.35
C GLU A 249 -17.98 12.66 -12.09
N GLU A 250 -17.11 11.83 -11.51
CA GLU A 250 -17.44 11.11 -10.28
C GLU A 250 -17.62 12.09 -9.11
N ALA A 251 -18.58 11.81 -8.23
CA ALA A 251 -19.02 12.73 -7.19
C ALA A 251 -17.86 13.19 -6.29
N ILE A 252 -16.96 12.27 -5.95
CA ILE A 252 -15.78 12.59 -5.14
C ILE A 252 -14.88 13.65 -5.80
N TYR A 253 -14.60 13.53 -7.09
CA TYR A 253 -13.67 14.41 -7.79
C TYR A 253 -14.23 15.81 -8.01
N LYS A 254 -15.56 15.99 -8.08
CA LYS A 254 -16.20 17.33 -8.12
C LYS A 254 -15.80 18.20 -6.93
N THR A 255 -15.54 17.60 -5.77
CA THR A 255 -15.14 18.33 -4.56
C THR A 255 -13.63 18.51 -4.43
N LEU A 256 -12.86 17.53 -4.91
CA LEU A 256 -11.42 17.46 -4.77
C LEU A 256 -10.64 18.19 -5.87
N LEU A 257 -11.25 18.43 -7.04
CA LEU A 257 -10.59 19.11 -8.15
C LEU A 257 -10.44 20.62 -7.93
N ASN A 258 -9.31 21.14 -8.37
CA ASN A 258 -9.08 22.54 -8.68
C ASN A 258 -9.39 22.79 -10.16
N ASN A 259 -9.55 24.07 -10.53
CA ASN A 259 -9.88 24.47 -11.90
C ASN A 259 -8.80 24.08 -12.93
N ASP A 260 -7.55 23.86 -12.50
CA ASP A 260 -6.44 23.46 -13.35
C ASP A 260 -6.30 21.92 -13.51
N GLY A 261 -7.27 21.16 -12.99
CA GLY A 261 -7.28 19.69 -13.01
C GLY A 261 -6.37 19.04 -11.95
N SER A 262 -5.71 19.84 -11.09
CA SER A 262 -5.01 19.30 -9.92
C SER A 262 -6.00 18.93 -8.82
N LEU A 263 -5.63 17.98 -7.97
CA LEU A 263 -6.39 17.65 -6.77
C LEU A 263 -5.92 18.51 -5.60
N LYS A 264 -6.88 19.02 -4.83
CA LYS A 264 -6.66 19.57 -3.50
C LYS A 264 -6.00 18.51 -2.61
N VAL A 265 -5.22 18.96 -1.63
CA VAL A 265 -4.76 18.06 -0.57
C VAL A 265 -6.00 17.50 0.13
N TYR A 266 -6.07 16.17 0.22
CA TYR A 266 -7.17 15.45 0.85
C TYR A 266 -6.64 14.35 1.79
N SER A 267 -7.54 13.85 2.60
CA SER A 267 -7.33 12.79 3.58
C SER A 267 -8.56 11.89 3.65
N CYS A 268 -8.42 10.75 4.31
CA CYS A 268 -9.47 9.74 4.41
C CYS A 268 -9.53 9.19 5.84
N ALA A 269 -10.71 9.07 6.43
CA ALA A 269 -10.89 8.47 7.75
C ALA A 269 -10.45 7.00 7.77
N THR A 270 -10.65 6.26 6.66
CA THR A 270 -10.16 4.90 6.46
C THR A 270 -8.73 4.87 5.91
N TYR A 271 -7.88 5.85 6.27
CA TYR A 271 -6.53 6.05 5.73
C TYR A 271 -5.66 4.79 5.53
N PRO A 272 -5.71 3.72 6.36
CA PRO A 272 -4.90 2.53 6.12
C PRO A 272 -5.19 1.85 4.78
N ASP A 273 -6.39 2.01 4.22
CA ASP A 273 -6.82 1.35 2.99
C ASP A 273 -6.06 1.85 1.74
N GLY A 274 -5.56 3.09 1.74
CA GLY A 274 -5.16 3.73 0.49
C GLY A 274 -4.41 5.04 0.61
N SER A 275 -4.24 5.58 1.81
CA SER A 275 -3.66 6.93 2.01
C SER A 275 -2.17 6.95 2.32
N LEU A 276 -1.46 5.80 2.26
CA LEU A 276 -0.02 5.78 2.48
C LEU A 276 0.66 6.68 1.43
N ARG A 277 1.44 7.64 1.90
CA ARG A 277 2.30 8.49 1.07
C ARG A 277 3.71 7.96 1.16
N THR A 278 4.35 7.78 0.02
CA THR A 278 5.73 7.31 -0.05
C THR A 278 6.39 7.77 -1.34
N SER A 279 7.69 7.53 -1.45
CA SER A 279 8.47 7.73 -2.66
C SER A 279 8.92 6.39 -3.23
N VAL A 280 9.32 6.36 -4.51
CA VAL A 280 9.86 5.13 -5.11
C VAL A 280 11.13 4.68 -4.39
N ALA A 281 11.95 5.62 -3.91
CA ALA A 281 13.15 5.32 -3.14
C ALA A 281 12.84 4.57 -1.84
N ASP A 282 11.78 4.95 -1.13
CA ASP A 282 11.36 4.27 0.10
C ASP A 282 10.61 2.97 -0.17
N LEU A 283 9.66 2.97 -1.11
CA LEU A 283 8.92 1.77 -1.48
C LEU A 283 9.85 0.67 -2.00
N SER A 284 10.98 1.03 -2.61
CA SER A 284 12.03 0.08 -2.99
C SER A 284 12.65 -0.62 -1.78
N LYS A 285 12.85 0.08 -0.65
CA LYS A 285 13.35 -0.54 0.59
C LYS A 285 12.35 -1.55 1.15
N TYR A 286 11.06 -1.19 1.13
CA TYR A 286 9.99 -2.11 1.50
C TYR A 286 9.94 -3.34 0.59
N LEU A 287 10.02 -3.18 -0.73
CA LEU A 287 10.03 -4.30 -1.66
C LEU A 287 11.26 -5.22 -1.47
N ILE A 288 12.44 -4.64 -1.26
CA ILE A 288 13.66 -5.42 -0.93
C ILE A 288 13.45 -6.22 0.35
N GLU A 289 12.84 -5.64 1.38
CA GLU A 289 12.51 -6.36 2.62
C GLU A 289 11.55 -7.52 2.36
N MET A 290 10.52 -7.31 1.51
CA MET A 290 9.60 -8.40 1.14
C MET A 290 10.31 -9.53 0.40
N MET A 291 11.22 -9.21 -0.52
CA MET A 291 12.03 -10.20 -1.25
C MET A 291 12.98 -10.96 -0.31
N LYS A 292 13.65 -10.26 0.60
CA LYS A 292 14.51 -10.87 1.63
C LYS A 292 13.71 -11.79 2.55
N GLY A 293 12.55 -11.32 3.02
CA GLY A 293 11.67 -12.10 3.88
C GLY A 293 11.12 -13.35 3.22
N TYR A 294 10.78 -13.28 1.93
CA TYR A 294 10.40 -14.46 1.15
C TYR A 294 11.52 -15.53 1.11
N SER A 295 12.79 -15.10 1.13
CA SER A 295 13.95 -15.99 1.26
C SER A 295 14.31 -16.38 2.70
N GLY A 296 13.49 -16.01 3.69
CA GLY A 296 13.70 -16.28 5.12
C GLY A 296 14.71 -15.36 5.81
N LYS A 297 15.01 -14.19 5.23
CA LYS A 297 16.03 -13.24 5.72
C LYS A 297 15.46 -11.87 6.10
N SER A 298 14.18 -11.84 6.50
CA SER A 298 13.54 -10.60 6.96
C SER A 298 14.22 -10.05 8.20
N ALA A 299 14.27 -8.71 8.29
CA ALA A 299 14.66 -8.00 9.49
C ALA A 299 13.46 -7.57 10.36
N LEU A 300 12.21 -7.75 9.89
CA LEU A 300 11.01 -7.19 10.52
C LEU A 300 10.11 -8.22 11.22
N ILE A 301 10.03 -9.44 10.70
CA ILE A 301 9.21 -10.54 11.23
C ILE A 301 9.91 -11.88 11.01
N SER A 302 9.52 -12.91 11.74
CA SER A 302 10.08 -14.26 11.60
C SER A 302 9.79 -14.89 10.24
N LYS A 303 10.57 -15.93 9.92
CA LYS A 303 10.34 -16.76 8.73
C LYS A 303 8.93 -17.35 8.70
N THR A 304 8.42 -17.88 9.81
CA THR A 304 7.07 -18.46 9.91
C THR A 304 5.98 -17.42 9.65
N ALA A 305 6.17 -16.19 10.13
CA ALA A 305 5.25 -15.09 9.84
C ALA A 305 5.28 -14.70 8.36
N PHE A 306 6.47 -14.69 7.71
CA PHE A 306 6.58 -14.49 6.26
C PHE A 306 5.91 -15.60 5.45
N GLU A 307 6.13 -16.85 5.84
CA GLU A 307 5.47 -18.01 5.22
C GLU A 307 3.95 -17.87 5.31
N THR A 308 3.44 -17.39 6.45
CA THR A 308 2.01 -17.11 6.63
C THR A 308 1.52 -15.97 5.74
N LEU A 309 2.25 -14.85 5.68
CA LEU A 309 1.93 -13.69 4.84
C LEU A 309 1.83 -14.03 3.35
N PHE A 310 2.73 -14.88 2.86
CA PHE A 310 2.78 -15.30 1.45
C PHE A 310 2.04 -16.62 1.17
N LYS A 311 1.48 -17.27 2.20
CA LYS A 311 0.68 -18.48 2.02
C LYS A 311 -0.55 -18.14 1.20
N LYS A 312 -0.70 -18.82 0.06
CA LYS A 312 -1.93 -18.77 -0.73
C LYS A 312 -3.10 -19.22 0.14
N GLN A 313 -4.06 -18.32 0.35
CA GLN A 313 -5.27 -18.60 1.13
C GLN A 313 -6.35 -19.25 0.26
N PHE A 314 -6.37 -18.89 -1.03
CA PHE A 314 -7.25 -19.46 -2.04
C PHE A 314 -6.44 -19.82 -3.29
N THR A 315 -6.90 -20.81 -4.04
CA THR A 315 -6.40 -21.08 -5.40
C THR A 315 -7.33 -20.40 -6.42
N PRO A 316 -6.86 -20.06 -7.63
CA PRO A 316 -7.71 -19.37 -8.63
C PRO A 316 -9.02 -20.09 -8.95
N ASP A 317 -9.02 -21.42 -8.90
CA ASP A 317 -10.17 -22.32 -9.08
C ASP A 317 -11.06 -22.47 -7.83
N LYS A 318 -10.60 -21.99 -6.67
CA LYS A 318 -11.29 -22.07 -5.37
C LYS A 318 -11.43 -20.71 -4.71
N LEU A 319 -11.42 -19.64 -5.51
CA LEU A 319 -11.82 -18.33 -5.01
C LEU A 319 -13.27 -18.42 -4.56
N PRO A 320 -13.60 -18.02 -3.32
CA PRO A 320 -14.98 -18.02 -2.87
C PRO A 320 -15.81 -17.09 -3.78
N ALA A 321 -16.87 -17.62 -4.41
CA ALA A 321 -17.65 -16.98 -5.49
C ALA A 321 -18.95 -16.32 -5.02
#